data_AF-A0A6P8IVG3-F1
#
_entry.id   AF-A0A6P8IVG3-F1
#
_cell.length_a   1.000
_cell.length_b   1.000
_cell.length_c   1.000
_cell.angle_alpha   90.00
_cell.angle_beta   90.00
_cell.angle_gamma   90.00
#
_symmetry.space_group_name_H-M   'P 1'
#
loop_
_entity.id
_entity.type
_entity.pdbx_description
1 polymer ?
#
loop_
_entity_poly.entity_id
_entity_poly.type
_entity_poly.pdbx_seq_one_letter_code
_entity_poly.pdbx_strand_id
1 'polypeptide(L)'
;MAEADCKDNKTPKRYGSVIKLKPGMYERYKELHAAVWPKVLERIYKSNIRNYAIYHDKNTQVLFSHFEYIGDNFEADMAAIAADPITIDWWKECEPCQESFDWTGPPPSEGGKGGNWWVPCEEMFHDGHSPTKYS
;
A
#
# COMPACT_ATOMS: atom_id res chain seq x y z
N MET A 1 -27.18 -30.59 -8.39
CA MET A 1 -26.23 -30.25 -9.48
C MET A 1 -26.49 -28.78 -9.83
N ALA A 2 -25.58 -27.83 -9.68
CA ALA A 2 -24.13 -27.87 -9.50
C ALA A 2 -23.73 -27.07 -8.25
N GLU A 3 -22.77 -27.60 -7.49
CA GLU A 3 -22.03 -26.83 -6.49
C GLU A 3 -21.24 -25.76 -7.23
N ALA A 4 -21.37 -24.51 -6.79
CA ALA A 4 -20.51 -23.44 -7.25
C ALA A 4 -19.09 -23.74 -6.76
N ASP A 5 -18.26 -24.14 -7.72
CA ASP A 5 -16.82 -24.32 -7.62
C ASP A 5 -16.18 -23.17 -6.82
N CYS A 6 -15.81 -23.43 -5.57
CA CYS A 6 -15.09 -22.52 -4.69
C CYS A 6 -13.66 -22.42 -5.22
N LYS A 7 -13.45 -21.52 -6.20
CA LYS A 7 -12.15 -21.33 -6.84
C LYS A 7 -11.16 -20.74 -5.85
N ASP A 8 -10.13 -21.54 -5.54
CA ASP A 8 -8.87 -21.23 -4.86
C ASP A 8 -8.94 -20.64 -3.45
N ASN A 9 -8.86 -21.53 -2.45
CA ASN A 9 -8.45 -21.21 -1.08
C ASN A 9 -6.96 -20.79 -1.05
N LYS A 10 -6.60 -19.66 -1.67
CA LYS A 10 -5.26 -19.08 -1.50
C LYS A 10 -5.22 -18.36 -0.16
N THR A 11 -4.33 -18.80 0.73
CA THR A 11 -4.02 -18.08 1.96
C THR A 11 -3.37 -16.75 1.59
N PRO A 12 -3.99 -15.59 1.92
CA PRO A 12 -3.41 -14.29 1.63
C PRO A 12 -2.06 -14.14 2.37
N LYS A 13 -1.12 -13.46 1.72
CA LYS A 13 0.11 -12.97 2.35
C LYS A 13 -0.13 -11.56 2.87
N ARG A 14 0.19 -11.29 4.14
CA ARG A 14 0.06 -9.95 4.72
C ARG A 14 1.39 -9.20 4.58
N TYR A 15 1.28 -7.90 4.35
CA TYR A 15 2.42 -7.01 4.22
C TYR A 15 2.20 -5.81 5.13
N GLY A 16 3.21 -5.50 5.94
CA GLY A 16 3.30 -4.26 6.71
C GLY A 16 4.44 -3.39 6.16
N SER A 17 4.27 -2.08 6.18
CA SER A 17 5.35 -1.14 5.88
C SER A 17 5.18 0.19 6.57
N VAL A 18 6.27 0.93 6.75
CA VAL A 18 6.30 2.22 7.41
C VAL A 18 6.98 3.30 6.58
N ILE A 19 6.50 4.53 6.75
CA ILE A 19 7.10 5.75 6.24
C ILE A 19 6.80 6.87 7.24
N LYS A 20 7.56 7.97 7.23
CA LYS A 20 7.19 9.14 8.03
C LYS A 20 6.25 10.05 7.24
N LEU A 21 5.30 10.63 7.94
CA LEU A 21 4.57 11.81 7.51
C LEU A 21 5.43 13.05 7.84
N LYS A 22 5.63 13.94 6.87
CA LYS A 22 6.36 15.19 7.11
C LYS A 22 5.59 16.12 8.05
N PRO A 23 6.29 16.92 8.88
CA PRO A 23 5.65 17.92 9.74
C PRO A 23 4.72 18.84 8.95
N GLY A 24 3.50 19.04 9.47
CA GLY A 24 2.49 19.91 8.86
C GLY A 24 1.69 19.30 7.71
N MET A 25 1.97 18.06 7.29
CA MET A 25 1.30 17.43 6.14
C MET A 25 0.07 16.59 6.48
N TYR A 26 -0.32 16.54 7.76
CA TYR A 26 -1.45 15.71 8.22
C TYR A 26 -2.76 15.98 7.47
N GLU A 27 -3.20 17.24 7.42
CA GLU A 27 -4.48 17.56 6.77
C GLU A 27 -4.43 17.29 5.27
N ARG A 28 -3.32 17.61 4.59
CA ARG A 28 -3.15 17.32 3.16
C ARG A 28 -3.18 15.81 2.89
N TYR A 29 -2.45 15.03 3.67
CA TYR A 29 -2.40 13.58 3.47
C TYR A 29 -3.77 12.92 3.70
N LYS A 30 -4.50 13.39 4.71
CA LYS A 30 -5.86 12.94 5.03
C LYS A 30 -6.85 13.33 3.93
N GLU A 31 -6.78 14.54 3.41
CA GLU A 31 -7.62 15.00 2.30
C GLU A 31 -7.42 14.13 1.05
N LEU A 32 -6.16 13.88 0.67
CA LEU A 32 -5.82 12.98 -0.44
C LEU A 32 -6.49 11.61 -0.24
N HIS A 33 -6.28 10.98 0.91
CA HIS A 33 -6.76 9.61 1.15
C HIS A 33 -8.26 9.51 1.43
N ALA A 34 -8.95 10.62 1.73
CA ALA A 34 -10.40 10.67 1.79
C ALA A 34 -11.06 10.57 0.40
N ALA A 35 -10.31 10.88 -0.66
CA ALA A 35 -10.79 10.89 -2.05
C ALA A 35 -9.75 10.31 -3.02
N VAL A 36 -9.22 9.12 -2.71
CA VAL A 36 -8.28 8.41 -3.59
C VAL A 36 -8.88 8.26 -4.98
N TRP A 37 -8.09 8.55 -6.01
CA TRP A 37 -8.56 8.49 -7.39
C TRP A 37 -9.06 7.07 -7.73
N PRO A 38 -10.27 6.91 -8.30
CA PRO A 38 -10.84 5.58 -8.56
C PRO A 38 -9.93 4.68 -9.42
N LYS A 39 -9.16 5.26 -10.33
CA LYS A 39 -8.23 4.53 -11.20
C LYS A 39 -7.00 3.98 -10.46
N VAL A 40 -6.55 4.66 -9.39
CA VAL A 40 -5.50 4.15 -8.51
C VAL A 40 -6.02 2.94 -7.73
N LEU A 41 -7.23 3.05 -7.17
CA LEU A 41 -7.88 1.92 -6.48
C LEU A 41 -8.10 0.72 -7.42
N GLU A 42 -8.51 0.98 -8.67
CA GLU A 42 -8.65 -0.07 -9.69
C GLU A 42 -7.31 -0.76 -9.98
N ARG A 43 -6.21 0.00 -10.07
CA ARG A 43 -4.86 -0.55 -10.27
C ARG A 43 -4.44 -1.43 -9.10
N ILE A 44 -4.57 -0.94 -7.87
CA ILE A 44 -4.29 -1.69 -6.64
C ILE A 44 -5.10 -3.00 -6.61
N TYR A 45 -6.39 -2.93 -6.91
CA TYR A 45 -7.25 -4.12 -6.93
C TYR A 45 -6.84 -5.14 -8.00
N LYS A 46 -6.48 -4.69 -9.22
CA LYS A 46 -5.97 -5.55 -10.29
C LYS A 46 -4.64 -6.22 -9.94
N SER A 47 -3.82 -5.56 -9.12
CA SER A 47 -2.56 -6.08 -8.59
C SER A 47 -2.75 -6.95 -7.32
N ASN A 48 -3.93 -7.55 -7.15
CA ASN A 48 -4.24 -8.52 -6.10
C ASN A 48 -4.08 -8.03 -4.65
N ILE A 49 -4.04 -6.72 -4.43
CA ILE A 49 -4.04 -6.11 -3.08
C ILE A 49 -5.48 -5.99 -2.57
N ARG A 50 -5.72 -6.43 -1.33
CA ARG A 50 -6.98 -6.40 -0.59
C ARG A 50 -6.76 -5.83 0.80
N ASN A 51 -7.84 -5.38 1.43
CA ASN A 51 -7.84 -4.92 2.82
C ASN A 51 -6.70 -3.91 3.12
N TYR A 52 -6.49 -2.96 2.21
CA TYR A 52 -5.38 -2.01 2.32
C TYR A 52 -5.76 -0.85 3.24
N ALA A 53 -5.03 -0.71 4.34
CA ALA A 53 -5.22 0.35 5.32
C ALA A 53 -3.91 1.10 5.57
N ILE A 54 -4.03 2.40 5.86
CA ILE A 54 -2.93 3.26 6.30
C ILE A 54 -3.34 3.91 7.61
N TYR A 55 -2.53 3.69 8.64
CA TYR A 55 -2.69 4.24 9.98
C TYR A 55 -1.66 5.35 10.20
N HIS A 56 -1.98 6.34 11.02
CA HIS A 56 -1.05 7.40 11.42
C HIS A 56 -0.87 7.39 12.93
N ASP A 57 0.38 7.24 13.38
CA ASP A 57 0.76 7.48 14.77
C ASP A 57 1.21 8.93 14.96
N LYS A 58 0.34 9.73 15.58
CA LYS A 58 0.61 11.14 15.88
C LYS A 58 1.82 11.37 16.80
N ASN A 59 2.25 10.38 17.57
CA ASN A 59 3.36 10.54 18.51
C ASN A 59 4.71 10.48 17.79
N THR A 60 4.84 9.60 16.81
CA THR A 60 6.07 9.38 16.04
C THR A 60 6.04 9.98 14.63
N GLN A 61 4.87 10.45 14.20
CA GLN A 61 4.58 10.85 12.81
C GLN A 61 4.77 9.70 11.81
N VAL A 62 4.71 8.46 12.26
CA VAL A 62 4.82 7.29 11.38
C VAL A 62 3.46 6.97 10.76
N LEU A 63 3.46 6.75 9.46
CA LEU A 63 2.39 6.09 8.76
C LEU A 63 2.72 4.60 8.68
N PHE A 64 1.79 3.75 9.13
CA PHE A 64 1.88 2.31 8.99
C PHE A 64 0.86 1.85 7.95
N SER A 65 1.34 1.15 6.91
CA SER A 65 0.50 0.57 5.87
C SER A 65 0.40 -0.94 6.08
N HIS A 66 -0.81 -1.49 5.90
CA HIS A 66 -1.08 -2.92 5.96
C HIS A 66 -1.98 -3.33 4.80
N PHE A 67 -1.63 -4.39 4.08
CA PHE A 67 -2.51 -5.02 3.10
C PHE A 67 -2.36 -6.54 3.03
N GLU A 68 -3.39 -7.18 2.48
CA GLU A 68 -3.40 -8.60 2.13
C GLU A 68 -3.22 -8.76 0.63
N TYR A 69 -2.34 -9.67 0.23
CA TYR A 69 -2.06 -9.98 -1.17
C TYR A 69 -2.50 -11.41 -1.49
N ILE A 70 -3.30 -11.56 -2.55
CA ILE A 70 -3.92 -12.84 -2.96
C ILE A 70 -3.41 -13.37 -4.30
N GLY A 71 -2.40 -12.73 -4.90
CA GLY A 71 -1.86 -13.13 -6.19
C GLY A 71 -0.71 -14.14 -6.09
N ASP A 72 -0.17 -14.53 -7.23
CA ASP A 72 0.91 -15.53 -7.32
C ASP A 72 2.30 -14.92 -7.57
N ASN A 73 2.36 -13.70 -8.13
CA ASN A 73 3.61 -13.03 -8.47
C ASN A 73 3.64 -11.58 -7.96
N PHE A 74 4.06 -11.43 -6.69
CA PHE A 74 4.06 -10.14 -6.00
C PHE A 74 4.94 -9.10 -6.73
N GLU A 75 6.11 -9.52 -7.21
CA GLU A 75 7.04 -8.62 -7.91
C GLU A 75 6.44 -8.08 -9.22
N ALA A 76 5.78 -8.95 -10.01
CA ALA A 76 5.12 -8.52 -11.24
C ALA A 76 3.95 -7.58 -10.96
N ASP A 77 3.16 -7.85 -9.93
CA ASP A 77 2.02 -7.00 -9.56
C ASP A 77 2.45 -5.64 -9.02
N MET A 78 3.55 -5.58 -8.25
CA MET A 78 4.13 -4.32 -7.78
C MET A 78 4.77 -3.54 -8.93
N ALA A 79 5.44 -4.23 -9.88
CA ALA A 79 5.96 -3.60 -11.09
C ALA A 79 4.85 -3.01 -11.96
N ALA A 80 3.69 -3.68 -12.05
CA ALA A 80 2.52 -3.17 -12.77
C ALA A 80 1.91 -1.92 -12.11
N ILE A 81 1.97 -1.79 -10.78
CA ILE A 81 1.61 -0.56 -10.06
C ILE A 81 2.62 0.55 -10.40
N ALA A 82 3.91 0.25 -10.30
CA ALA A 82 4.97 1.23 -10.54
C ALA A 82 5.07 1.72 -11.99
N ALA A 83 4.57 0.94 -12.96
CA ALA A 83 4.50 1.32 -14.36
C ALA A 83 3.20 2.05 -14.75
N ASP A 84 2.21 2.13 -13.87
CA ASP A 84 0.92 2.75 -14.16
C ASP A 84 1.01 4.28 -14.08
N PRO A 85 0.76 5.02 -15.17
CA PRO A 85 0.97 6.47 -15.21
C PRO A 85 0.06 7.23 -14.23
N ILE A 86 -1.17 6.74 -14.00
CA ILE A 86 -2.10 7.38 -13.06
C ILE A 86 -1.61 7.20 -11.62
N THR A 87 -1.05 6.04 -11.31
CA THR A 87 -0.42 5.78 -10.01
C THR A 87 0.81 6.66 -9.80
N ILE A 88 1.64 6.84 -10.83
CA ILE A 88 2.78 7.76 -10.78
C ILE A 88 2.33 9.20 -10.52
N ASP A 89 1.27 9.68 -11.19
CA ASP A 89 0.72 11.01 -10.94
C ASP A 89 0.12 11.14 -9.53
N TRP A 90 -0.51 10.09 -9.02
CA TRP A 90 -0.96 10.04 -7.64
C TRP A 90 0.19 10.11 -6.63
N TRP A 91 1.31 9.45 -6.92
CA TRP A 91 2.50 9.54 -6.08
C TRP A 91 3.08 10.94 -6.00
N LYS A 92 3.07 11.72 -7.10
CA LYS A 92 3.51 13.13 -7.08
C LYS A 92 2.73 14.00 -6.08
N GLU A 93 1.47 13.65 -5.79
CA GLU A 93 0.67 14.31 -4.75
C GLU A 93 1.01 13.84 -3.33
N CYS A 94 1.34 12.55 -3.18
CA CYS A 94 1.58 11.91 -1.88
C CYS A 94 3.02 12.08 -1.36
N GLU A 95 4.01 11.94 -2.24
CA GLU A 95 5.44 11.97 -1.89
C GLU A 95 5.88 13.28 -1.22
N PRO A 96 5.35 14.48 -1.58
CA PRO A 96 5.62 15.71 -0.82
C PRO A 96 5.23 15.61 0.65
N CYS A 97 4.19 14.82 0.98
CA CYS A 97 3.74 14.60 2.34
C CYS A 97 4.62 13.61 3.13
N GLN A 98 5.52 12.88 2.47
CA GLN A 98 6.18 11.70 3.01
C GLN A 98 7.70 11.87 3.12
N GLU A 99 8.31 11.19 4.09
CA GLU A 99 9.76 11.04 4.24
C GLU A 99 10.10 9.57 4.52
N SER A 100 10.85 8.95 3.62
CA SER A 100 11.31 7.56 3.79
C SER A 100 12.45 7.46 4.82
N PHE A 101 12.52 6.29 5.48
CA PHE A 101 13.62 5.93 6.38
C PHE A 101 14.86 5.39 5.66
N ASP A 102 14.71 4.89 4.43
CA ASP A 102 15.74 4.11 3.71
C ASP A 102 16.02 4.67 2.30
N TRP A 103 15.23 5.62 1.82
CA TRP A 103 15.35 6.11 0.45
C TRP A 103 16.43 7.17 0.28
N THR A 104 17.21 7.05 -0.79
CA THR A 104 18.17 8.05 -1.24
C THR A 104 17.95 8.46 -2.71
N GLY A 105 18.02 9.76 -3.00
CA GLY A 105 17.84 10.28 -4.36
C GLY A 105 16.41 10.75 -4.68
N PRO A 106 16.08 10.97 -5.97
CA PRO A 106 14.78 11.48 -6.39
C PRO A 106 13.64 10.54 -5.96
N PRO A 107 12.41 11.04 -5.78
CA PRO A 107 11.28 10.20 -5.41
C PRO A 107 10.96 9.14 -6.50
N PRO A 108 10.25 8.05 -6.14
CA PRO A 108 9.83 7.02 -7.10
C PRO A 108 9.10 7.56 -8.33
N SER A 109 8.22 8.55 -8.18
CA SER A 109 7.49 9.15 -9.30
C SER A 109 8.40 9.84 -10.34
N GLU A 110 9.64 10.16 -9.97
CA GLU A 110 10.68 10.74 -10.82
C GLU A 110 11.70 9.69 -11.31
N GLY A 111 11.43 8.40 -11.09
CA GLY A 111 12.28 7.30 -11.53
C GLY A 111 13.46 7.00 -10.60
N GLY A 112 13.45 7.50 -9.37
CA GLY A 112 14.45 7.15 -8.36
C GLY A 112 14.44 5.66 -8.02
N LYS A 113 15.61 5.15 -7.62
CA LYS A 113 15.83 3.74 -7.23
C LYS A 113 16.64 3.65 -5.95
N GLY A 114 16.19 4.41 -4.96
CA GLY A 114 16.96 4.81 -3.79
C GLY A 114 16.99 3.82 -2.62
N GLY A 115 16.30 2.69 -2.72
CA GLY A 115 16.00 1.79 -1.60
C GLY A 115 14.50 1.54 -1.52
N ASN A 116 13.97 1.47 -0.29
CA ASN A 116 12.53 1.32 -0.06
C ASN A 116 11.86 2.67 0.21
N TRP A 117 10.87 3.07 -0.59
CA TRP A 117 10.11 4.29 -0.28
C TRP A 117 9.28 4.08 1.01
N TRP A 118 8.52 2.99 1.05
CA TRP A 118 7.92 2.45 2.28
C TRP A 118 8.78 1.29 2.77
N VAL A 119 9.31 1.37 3.99
CA VAL A 119 10.19 0.35 4.56
C VAL A 119 9.36 -0.84 5.03
N PRO A 120 9.64 -2.08 4.59
CA PRO A 120 8.86 -3.25 4.99
C PRO A 120 9.01 -3.57 6.48
N CYS A 121 7.94 -4.12 7.07
CA CYS A 121 7.92 -4.65 8.43
C CYS A 121 7.85 -6.17 8.41
N GLU A 122 8.48 -6.80 9.41
CA GLU A 122 8.35 -8.25 9.66
C GLU A 122 7.02 -8.55 10.35
N GLU A 123 6.26 -9.52 9.82
CA GLU A 123 5.09 -10.07 10.52
C GLU A 123 5.57 -10.99 11.64
N MET A 124 5.47 -10.53 12.88
CA MET A 124 5.87 -11.32 14.05
C MET A 124 4.78 -12.27 14.54
N PHE A 125 3.51 -11.98 14.25
CA PHE A 125 2.37 -12.73 14.77
C PHE A 125 1.10 -12.50 13.94
N HIS A 126 0.31 -13.56 13.80
CA HIS A 126 -1.08 -13.55 13.35
C HIS A 126 -1.86 -14.56 14.20
N ASP A 127 -3.09 -14.23 14.59
CA ASP A 127 -3.88 -15.04 15.52
C ASP A 127 -4.53 -16.29 14.88
N GLY A 128 -4.39 -16.43 13.55
CA GLY A 128 -4.88 -17.56 12.78
C GLY A 128 -6.34 -17.44 12.33
N HIS A 129 -7.04 -16.36 12.69
CA HIS A 129 -8.44 -16.16 12.30
C HIS A 129 -8.56 -15.39 10.97
N SER A 130 -9.67 -15.62 10.27
CA SER A 130 -9.97 -14.84 9.07
C SER A 130 -10.40 -13.42 9.46
N PRO A 131 -10.10 -12.41 8.62
CA PRO A 131 -10.62 -11.07 8.83
C PRO A 131 -12.16 -11.08 8.84
N THR A 132 -12.74 -10.24 9.70
CA THR A 132 -14.18 -10.01 9.70
C THR A 132 -14.59 -9.11 8.53
N LYS A 133 -15.90 -8.88 8.34
CA LYS A 133 -16.36 -7.89 7.36
C LYS A 133 -15.88 -6.51 7.78
N TYR A 134 -15.14 -5.84 6.90
CA TYR A 134 -14.81 -4.43 7.04
C TYR A 134 -15.99 -3.57 6.56
N SER A 135 -16.31 -2.54 7.34
CA SER A 135 -17.33 -1.52 7.05
C SER A 135 -16.81 -0.40 6.18
#